data_AF-A0A822G4C6-F1
#
_entry.id   AF-A0A822G4C6-F1
#
_cell.length_a   1.000
_cell.length_b   1.000
_cell.length_c   1.000
_cell.angle_alpha   90.00
_cell.angle_beta   90.00
_cell.angle_gamma   90.00
#
_symmetry.space_group_name_H-M   'P 1'
#
loop_
_entity.id
_entity.type
_entity.pdbx_description
1 polymer ?
#
loop_
_entity_poly.entity_id
_entity_poly.type
_entity_poly.pdbx_seq_one_letter_code
_entity_poly.pdbx_strand_id
1 'polypeptide(L)'
;KAIFSTVPEISFRSVPDAEGDSCTFISWFLPTEEQTRKFVAVMKEQGIMAGNFYWYDNNWHYIKKWQHLKTAGSLYNLNEEQQQALLSLSTQSFAASDAVMSRCISTAISLLWTDEQMEAKANKIVEIVKSIL
;
A
#
# COMPACT_ATOMS: atom_id res chain seq x y z
N LYS A 1 -12.14 -4.85 -9.47
CA LYS A 1 -12.14 -3.45 -9.99
C LYS A 1 -13.55 -2.87 -10.08
N ALA A 2 -14.48 -3.52 -10.81
CA ALA A 2 -15.84 -3.03 -11.01
C ALA A 2 -16.58 -2.62 -9.72
N ILE A 3 -16.57 -3.45 -8.68
CA ILE A 3 -17.22 -3.13 -7.39
C ILE A 3 -16.63 -1.87 -6.74
N PHE A 4 -15.29 -1.70 -6.78
CA PHE A 4 -14.63 -0.53 -6.19
C PHE A 4 -14.96 0.74 -6.98
N SER A 5 -15.13 0.63 -8.30
CA SER A 5 -15.52 1.75 -9.16
C SER A 5 -16.94 2.28 -8.88
N THR A 6 -17.73 1.64 -8.00
CA THR A 6 -19.00 2.19 -7.50
C THR A 6 -18.82 3.33 -6.50
N VAL A 7 -17.59 3.55 -6.02
CA VAL A 7 -17.19 4.67 -5.17
C VAL A 7 -16.36 5.65 -6.02
N PRO A 8 -16.91 6.82 -6.41
CA PRO A 8 -16.24 7.76 -7.31
C PRO A 8 -14.88 8.28 -6.81
N GLU A 9 -14.69 8.33 -5.50
CA GLU A 9 -13.47 8.81 -4.84
C GLU A 9 -12.31 7.80 -4.93
N ILE A 10 -12.60 6.53 -5.25
CA ILE A 10 -11.56 5.52 -5.43
C ILE A 10 -10.93 5.69 -6.81
N SER A 11 -9.62 5.88 -6.82
CA SER A 11 -8.80 5.83 -8.04
C SER A 11 -7.92 4.58 -8.06
N PHE A 12 -7.37 4.23 -9.22
CA PHE A 12 -6.55 3.02 -9.42
C PHE A 12 -5.17 3.37 -9.95
N ARG A 13 -4.21 2.44 -9.79
CA ARG A 13 -2.89 2.62 -10.36
C ARG A 13 -2.96 2.76 -11.88
N SER A 14 -2.05 3.56 -12.44
CA SER A 14 -1.81 3.55 -13.88
C SER A 14 -1.18 2.21 -14.27
N VAL A 15 -1.70 1.61 -15.33
CA VAL A 15 -1.20 0.36 -15.91
C VAL A 15 -0.86 0.67 -17.37
N PRO A 16 0.44 0.84 -17.72
CA PRO A 16 0.84 1.28 -19.06
C PRO A 16 0.43 0.31 -20.18
N ASP A 17 0.48 -1.00 -19.90
CA ASP A 17 0.02 -2.07 -20.76
C ASP A 17 -1.04 -2.89 -20.00
N ALA A 18 -2.30 -2.66 -20.33
CA ALA A 18 -3.42 -3.30 -19.64
C ALA A 18 -3.56 -4.79 -20.00
N GLU A 19 -3.10 -5.22 -21.18
CA GLU A 19 -3.16 -6.61 -21.61
C GLU A 19 -2.08 -7.45 -20.91
N GLY A 20 -0.93 -6.82 -20.61
CA GLY A 20 0.17 -7.43 -19.88
C GLY A 20 0.03 -7.44 -18.34
N ASP A 21 -1.06 -6.95 -17.75
CA ASP A 21 -1.20 -6.90 -16.30
C ASP A 21 -1.38 -8.30 -15.70
N SER A 22 -0.41 -8.75 -14.90
CA SER A 22 -0.49 -10.00 -14.13
C SER A 22 -1.67 -10.07 -13.16
N CYS A 23 -2.29 -8.94 -12.81
CA CYS A 23 -3.45 -8.86 -11.92
C CYS A 23 -3.23 -9.46 -10.52
N THR A 24 -1.98 -9.60 -10.07
CA THR A 24 -1.62 -10.16 -8.75
C THR A 24 -2.10 -9.29 -7.58
N PHE A 25 -2.18 -7.98 -7.79
CA PHE A 25 -2.75 -7.02 -6.86
C PHE A 25 -3.61 -6.01 -7.60
N ILE A 26 -4.73 -5.63 -6.99
CA ILE A 26 -5.40 -4.38 -7.32
C ILE A 26 -4.85 -3.28 -6.41
N SER A 27 -4.17 -2.29 -6.99
CA SER A 27 -3.70 -1.12 -6.26
C SER A 27 -4.63 0.06 -6.51
N TRP A 28 -5.16 0.61 -5.42
CA TRP A 28 -6.20 1.62 -5.42
C TRP A 28 -5.91 2.67 -4.36
N PHE A 29 -6.53 3.84 -4.51
CA PHE A 29 -6.20 5.02 -3.72
C PHE A 29 -7.45 5.70 -3.19
N LEU A 30 -7.35 6.20 -1.96
CA LEU A 30 -8.28 7.18 -1.41
C LEU A 30 -7.81 8.62 -1.69
N PRO A 31 -8.67 9.62 -1.51
CA PRO A 31 -8.31 11.01 -1.80
C PRO A 31 -7.20 11.56 -0.90
N THR A 32 -7.12 11.13 0.37
CA THR A 32 -6.16 11.67 1.35
C THR A 32 -5.50 10.58 2.21
N GLU A 33 -4.30 10.88 2.73
CA GLU A 33 -3.61 10.01 3.69
C GLU A 33 -4.46 9.77 4.95
N GLU A 34 -5.17 10.80 5.42
CA GLU A 34 -6.02 10.71 6.60
C GLU A 34 -7.12 9.65 6.41
N GLN A 35 -7.81 9.68 5.26
CA GLN A 35 -8.81 8.67 4.92
C GLN A 35 -8.18 7.27 4.80
N THR A 36 -7.02 7.14 4.16
CA THR A 36 -6.29 5.86 4.09
C THR A 36 -5.92 5.33 5.47
N ARG A 37 -5.50 6.18 6.40
CA ARG A 37 -5.22 5.79 7.79
C ARG A 37 -6.48 5.35 8.53
N LYS A 38 -7.60 6.08 8.37
CA LYS A 38 -8.91 5.69 8.95
C LYS A 38 -9.37 4.33 8.41
N PHE A 39 -9.29 4.12 7.09
CA PHE A 39 -9.59 2.83 6.45
C PHE A 39 -8.79 1.70 7.09
N VAL A 40 -7.46 1.86 7.17
CA VAL A 40 -6.56 0.85 7.72
C VAL A 40 -6.85 0.57 9.20
N ALA A 41 -7.18 1.60 9.99
CA ALA A 41 -7.54 1.44 11.39
C ALA A 41 -8.80 0.56 11.53
N VAL A 42 -9.87 0.88 10.79
CA VAL A 42 -11.13 0.12 10.80
C VAL A 42 -10.91 -1.32 10.33
N MET A 43 -10.13 -1.53 9.26
CA MET A 43 -9.82 -2.87 8.74
C MET A 43 -9.03 -3.72 9.75
N LYS A 44 -8.11 -3.11 10.51
CA LYS A 44 -7.35 -3.78 11.58
C LYS A 44 -8.23 -4.11 12.78
N GLU A 45 -9.07 -3.17 13.21
CA GLU A 45 -10.02 -3.36 14.31
C GLU A 45 -11.00 -4.50 14.02
N GLN A 46 -11.49 -4.59 12.78
CA GLN A 46 -12.36 -5.69 12.33
C GLN A 46 -11.61 -6.99 12.03
N GLY A 47 -10.27 -7.03 12.12
CA GLY A 47 -9.47 -8.24 11.88
C GLY A 47 -9.39 -8.68 10.41
N ILE A 48 -9.77 -7.82 9.45
CA ILE A 48 -9.88 -8.16 8.01
C ILE A 48 -8.82 -7.47 7.14
N MET A 49 -7.79 -6.89 7.75
CA MET A 49 -6.68 -6.27 7.02
C MET A 49 -5.86 -7.29 6.20
N ALA A 50 -5.91 -8.58 6.52
CA ALA A 50 -5.18 -9.62 5.81
C ALA A 50 -5.47 -9.61 4.29
N GLY A 51 -4.40 -9.66 3.49
CA GLY A 51 -4.48 -9.54 2.03
C GLY A 51 -4.70 -8.12 1.51
N ASN A 52 -4.75 -7.11 2.38
CA ASN A 52 -4.72 -5.69 2.03
C ASN A 52 -3.47 -5.05 2.62
N PHE A 53 -2.77 -4.24 1.85
CA PHE A 53 -1.45 -3.76 2.19
C PHE A 53 -1.37 -2.24 2.08
N TYR A 54 -1.12 -1.60 3.22
CA TYR A 54 -0.78 -0.18 3.29
C TYR A 54 0.73 -0.01 3.34
N TRP A 55 1.37 0.00 2.17
CA TRP A 55 2.83 -0.04 2.06
C TRP A 55 3.53 1.13 2.75
N TYR A 56 2.91 2.31 2.73
CA TYR A 56 3.46 3.53 3.31
C TYR A 56 3.76 3.43 4.82
N ASP A 57 3.00 2.60 5.54
CA ASP A 57 3.17 2.36 6.98
C ASP A 57 3.56 0.90 7.29
N ASN A 58 3.96 0.14 6.26
CA ASN A 58 4.50 -1.21 6.39
C ASN A 58 6.02 -1.18 6.58
N ASN A 59 6.55 -2.12 7.35
CA ASN A 59 7.98 -2.14 7.72
C ASN A 59 8.92 -2.59 6.60
N TRP A 60 8.40 -3.22 5.54
CA TRP A 60 9.23 -3.99 4.60
C TRP A 60 9.27 -3.39 3.20
N HIS A 61 8.23 -2.69 2.77
CA HIS A 61 8.05 -2.34 1.35
C HIS A 61 8.15 -0.84 1.05
N TYR A 62 8.49 -0.01 2.04
CA TYR A 62 8.64 1.42 1.82
C TYR A 62 9.74 2.05 2.68
N ILE A 63 10.57 2.88 2.03
CA ILE A 63 11.77 3.53 2.61
C ILE A 63 11.48 4.27 3.93
N LYS A 64 10.25 4.75 4.13
CA LYS A 64 9.83 5.45 5.36
C LYS A 64 10.16 4.65 6.63
N LYS A 65 10.00 3.32 6.62
CA LYS A 65 10.18 2.45 7.80
C LYS A 65 11.52 1.69 7.83
N TRP A 66 12.39 1.86 6.84
CA TRP A 66 13.67 1.15 6.76
C TRP A 66 14.77 1.78 7.62
N GLN A 67 14.52 1.91 8.93
CA GLN A 67 15.49 2.50 9.85
C GLN A 67 16.84 1.79 9.81
N HIS A 68 16.82 0.46 9.69
CA HIS A 68 18.02 -0.37 9.60
C HIS A 68 18.94 0.03 8.43
N LEU A 69 18.39 0.47 7.31
CA LEU A 69 19.18 1.00 6.19
C LEU A 69 19.64 2.43 6.46
N LYS A 70 18.77 3.29 7.00
CA LYS A 70 19.08 4.71 7.26
C LYS A 70 20.15 4.92 8.34
N THR A 71 20.43 3.92 9.17
CA THR A 71 21.52 3.94 10.16
C THR A 71 22.75 3.17 9.70
N ALA A 72 22.77 2.67 8.45
CA ALA A 72 23.80 1.76 7.95
C ALA A 72 24.08 0.58 8.91
N GLY A 73 23.04 0.03 9.54
CA GLY A 73 23.17 -1.02 10.54
C GLY A 73 23.46 -2.38 9.92
N SER A 74 24.63 -2.96 10.20
CA SER A 74 25.05 -4.27 9.72
C SER A 74 25.85 -5.02 10.77
N LEU A 75 25.90 -6.36 10.66
CA LEU A 75 26.70 -7.19 11.57
C LEU A 75 28.22 -7.00 11.35
N TYR A 76 28.62 -6.77 10.11
CA TYR A 76 30.01 -6.52 9.71
C TYR A 76 30.13 -5.13 9.06
N ASN A 77 31.31 -4.54 9.12
CA ASN A 77 31.55 -3.22 8.53
C ASN A 77 31.24 -3.22 7.03
N LEU A 78 30.42 -2.24 6.62
CA LEU A 78 30.25 -1.87 5.24
C LEU A 78 31.43 -1.01 4.79
N ASN A 79 31.75 -1.01 3.50
CA ASN A 79 32.76 -0.09 2.96
C ASN A 79 32.27 1.37 3.01
N GLU A 80 33.18 2.33 2.86
CA GLU A 80 32.85 3.76 2.99
C GLU A 80 31.77 4.22 2.01
N GLU A 81 31.84 3.79 0.75
CA GLU A 81 30.85 4.15 -0.28
C GLU A 81 29.44 3.65 0.08
N GLN A 82 29.34 2.41 0.58
CA GLN A 82 28.08 1.81 1.04
C GLN A 82 27.50 2.56 2.23
N GLN A 83 28.34 2.91 3.22
CA GLN A 83 27.90 3.66 4.40
C GLN A 83 27.37 5.04 3.98
N GLN A 84 28.10 5.76 3.13
CA GLN A 84 27.69 7.07 2.63
C GLN A 84 26.36 7.00 1.87
N ALA A 85 26.21 6.01 0.98
CA ALA A 85 24.97 5.81 0.23
C ALA A 85 23.78 5.56 1.18
N LEU A 86 23.94 4.67 2.17
CA LEU A 86 22.88 4.35 3.12
C LEU A 86 22.49 5.51 4.03
N LEU A 87 23.48 6.25 4.55
CA LEU A 87 23.23 7.41 5.42
C LEU A 87 22.54 8.54 4.66
N SER A 88 22.81 8.70 3.37
CA SER A 88 22.13 9.70 2.52
C SER A 88 20.60 9.49 2.45
N LEU A 89 20.12 8.25 2.61
CA LEU A 89 18.69 7.93 2.64
C LEU A 89 17.94 8.56 3.83
N SER A 90 18.66 8.99 4.88
CA SER A 90 18.06 9.65 6.04
C SER A 90 17.61 11.09 5.76
N THR A 91 18.25 11.76 4.79
CA THR A 91 17.99 13.15 4.42
C THR A 91 17.37 13.30 3.03
N GLN A 92 17.41 12.25 2.21
CA GLN A 92 16.80 12.26 0.89
C GLN A 92 15.27 12.43 0.97
N SER A 93 14.76 13.38 0.18
CA SER A 93 13.32 13.59 0.03
C SER A 93 12.72 12.60 -0.96
N PHE A 94 11.59 12.02 -0.57
CA PHE A 94 10.76 11.15 -1.42
C PHE A 94 9.34 11.72 -1.57
N ALA A 95 9.18 13.06 -1.50
CA ALA A 95 7.88 13.73 -1.46
C ALA A 95 6.91 13.29 -2.58
N ALA A 96 7.41 13.09 -3.81
CA ALA A 96 6.60 12.61 -4.93
C ALA A 96 6.07 11.18 -4.68
N SER A 97 6.93 10.28 -4.18
CA SER A 97 6.54 8.92 -3.80
C SER A 97 5.60 8.93 -2.61
N ASP A 98 5.85 9.78 -1.61
CA ASP A 98 5.01 9.90 -0.41
C ASP A 98 3.59 10.34 -0.77
N ALA A 99 3.44 11.30 -1.69
CA ALA A 99 2.14 11.78 -2.17
C ALA A 99 1.29 10.70 -2.87
N VAL A 100 1.93 9.66 -3.42
CA VAL A 100 1.27 8.51 -4.03
C VAL A 100 1.02 7.43 -2.99
N MET A 101 2.07 7.01 -2.29
CA MET A 101 2.04 5.84 -1.42
C MET A 101 1.22 6.06 -0.16
N SER A 102 1.16 7.29 0.38
CA SER A 102 0.35 7.62 1.57
C SER A 102 -1.15 7.38 1.38
N ARG A 103 -1.60 7.28 0.13
CA ARG A 103 -3.00 7.04 -0.23
C ARG A 103 -3.26 5.66 -0.79
N CYS A 104 -2.21 4.89 -1.06
CA CYS A 104 -2.25 3.63 -1.79
C CYS A 104 -2.54 2.44 -0.87
N ILE A 105 -3.53 1.64 -1.23
CA ILE A 105 -3.73 0.28 -0.71
C ILE A 105 -3.60 -0.70 -1.87
N SER A 106 -2.83 -1.76 -1.68
CA SER A 106 -2.84 -2.90 -2.60
C SER A 106 -3.59 -4.06 -1.96
N THR A 107 -4.60 -4.57 -2.65
CA THR A 107 -5.34 -5.78 -2.25
C THR A 107 -4.85 -6.94 -3.12
N ALA A 108 -4.32 -7.99 -2.49
CA ALA A 108 -3.89 -9.20 -3.18
C ALA A 108 -5.08 -9.89 -3.85
N ILE A 109 -4.83 -10.53 -4.98
CA ILE A 109 -5.81 -11.39 -5.65
C ILE A 109 -5.39 -12.84 -5.44
N SER A 110 -6.31 -13.64 -4.88
CA SER A 110 -6.08 -15.07 -4.65
C SER A 110 -6.80 -15.90 -5.70
N LEU A 111 -6.14 -16.97 -6.17
CA LEU A 111 -6.75 -17.98 -7.04
C LEU A 111 -7.68 -18.95 -6.28
N LEU A 112 -7.69 -18.88 -4.95
CA LEU A 112 -8.45 -19.80 -4.09
C LEU A 112 -9.84 -19.26 -3.72
N TRP A 113 -10.19 -18.05 -4.13
CA TRP A 113 -11.48 -17.45 -3.79
C TRP A 113 -12.57 -17.91 -4.74
N THR A 114 -13.75 -18.23 -4.18
CA THR A 114 -14.97 -18.29 -4.98
C THR A 114 -15.43 -16.88 -5.37
N ASP A 115 -16.28 -16.78 -6.38
CA ASP A 115 -16.87 -15.50 -6.78
C ASP A 115 -17.61 -14.85 -5.60
N GLU A 116 -18.35 -15.62 -4.79
CA GLU A 116 -19.06 -15.06 -3.62
C GLU A 116 -18.09 -14.53 -2.56
N GLN A 117 -16.97 -15.21 -2.32
CA GLN A 117 -15.95 -14.76 -1.38
C GLN A 117 -15.26 -13.48 -1.88
N MET A 118 -15.00 -13.40 -3.18
CA MET A 118 -14.43 -12.21 -3.82
C MET A 118 -15.40 -11.02 -3.71
N GLU A 119 -16.67 -11.22 -4.05
CA GLU A 119 -17.71 -10.20 -3.97
C GLU A 119 -17.94 -9.73 -2.52
N ALA A 120 -18.06 -10.66 -1.58
CA ALA A 120 -18.23 -10.34 -0.16
C ALA A 120 -17.06 -9.51 0.38
N LYS A 121 -15.82 -9.90 0.06
CA LYS A 121 -14.63 -9.12 0.43
C LYS A 121 -14.66 -7.73 -0.19
N ALA A 122 -14.98 -7.63 -1.48
CA ALA A 122 -14.97 -6.36 -2.20
C ALA A 122 -16.06 -5.39 -1.69
N ASN A 123 -17.27 -5.90 -1.46
CA ASN A 123 -18.38 -5.13 -0.90
C ASN A 123 -18.05 -4.65 0.51
N LYS A 124 -17.44 -5.50 1.35
CA LYS A 124 -17.03 -5.10 2.69
C LYS A 124 -16.02 -3.95 2.69
N ILE A 125 -15.06 -3.98 1.76
CA ILE A 125 -14.10 -2.89 1.58
C ILE A 125 -14.84 -1.60 1.17
N VAL A 126 -15.76 -1.68 0.21
CA VAL A 126 -16.56 -0.53 -0.24
C VAL A 126 -17.42 0.06 0.88
N GLU A 127 -18.07 -0.78 1.71
CA GLU A 127 -18.82 -0.33 2.88
C GLU A 127 -17.95 0.48 3.84
N ILE A 128 -16.76 -0.02 4.16
CA ILE A 128 -15.83 0.66 5.07
C ILE A 128 -15.33 1.96 4.45
N VAL A 129 -15.01 1.97 3.16
CA VAL A 129 -14.64 3.22 2.47
C VAL A 129 -15.78 4.24 2.58
N LYS A 130 -17.02 3.85 2.27
CA LYS A 130 -18.18 4.75 2.37
C LYS A 130 -18.43 5.26 3.81
N SER A 131 -18.07 4.51 4.84
CA SER A 131 -18.26 4.95 6.22
C SER A 131 -17.20 5.93 6.73
N ILE A 132 -16.10 6.13 6.01
CA ILE A 132 -14.99 7.01 6.41
C ILE A 132 -14.78 8.20 5.47
N LEU A 133 -15.47 8.21 4.32
CA LEU A 133 -15.42 9.29 3.34
C LEU A 133 -16.15 10.53 3.86
#